data_AF-A0A7W1EP94-F1
#
_entry.id   AF-A0A7W1EP94-F1
#
_cell.length_a   1.000
_cell.length_b   1.000
_cell.length_c   1.000
_cell.angle_alpha   90.00
_cell.angle_beta   90.00
_cell.angle_gamma   90.00
#
_symmetry.space_group_name_H-M   'P 1'
#
loop_
_entity.id
_entity.type
_entity.pdbx_description
1 polymer ?
#
loop_
_entity_poly.entity_id
_entity_poly.type
_entity_poly.pdbx_seq_one_letter_code
_entity_poly.pdbx_strand_id
1 'polypeptide(L)'
;MLDPSSTSLPVRAAFLPWLADMVTVRLAAPADEVGAPIEVRPGASVTLPQSASALELNSGQRRAVSGPTIAAPAQRGIWWILNGSRRIGALVVAASPDESALGRFNAGDLAARVGGHSARASVTVTDFANAVYASGSSRPALVPLLMLALLLLTAESAVVRSSRSAA
;
A
#
# COMPACT_ATOMS: atom_id res chain seq x y z
N MET A 1 -27.52 -21.23 -16.46
CA MET A 1 -27.22 -20.03 -15.65
C MET A 1 -27.29 -20.47 -14.20
N LEU A 2 -26.21 -20.33 -13.42
CA LEU A 2 -26.17 -20.78 -12.02
C LEU A 2 -27.01 -19.83 -11.15
N ASP A 3 -27.89 -20.37 -10.31
CA ASP A 3 -28.76 -19.60 -9.41
C ASP A 3 -27.98 -19.14 -8.17
N PRO A 4 -27.81 -17.83 -7.93
CA PRO A 4 -27.05 -17.31 -6.80
C PRO A 4 -27.69 -17.60 -5.43
N SER A 5 -28.95 -18.03 -5.37
CA SER A 5 -29.61 -18.44 -4.11
C SER A 5 -29.24 -19.86 -3.66
N SER A 6 -28.54 -20.64 -4.50
CA SER A 6 -28.19 -22.03 -4.20
C SER A 6 -26.90 -22.22 -3.41
N THR A 7 -26.25 -21.14 -2.95
CA THR A 7 -25.01 -21.23 -2.13
C THR A 7 -25.11 -20.38 -0.86
N SER A 8 -24.87 -21.02 0.29
CA SER A 8 -24.75 -20.37 1.60
C SER A 8 -23.31 -19.98 1.93
N LEU A 9 -22.36 -20.22 1.00
CA LEU A 9 -20.97 -19.84 1.18
C LEU A 9 -20.87 -18.30 1.17
N PRO A 10 -20.22 -17.67 2.16
CA PRO A 10 -20.05 -16.21 2.21
C PRO A 10 -18.98 -15.77 1.20
N VAL A 11 -19.23 -15.99 -0.09
CA VAL A 11 -18.37 -15.59 -1.20
C VAL A 11 -19.00 -14.43 -1.95
N ARG A 12 -18.21 -13.40 -2.21
CA ARG A 12 -18.66 -12.25 -3.01
C ARG A 12 -18.90 -12.73 -4.45
N ALA A 13 -19.90 -12.17 -5.14
CA ALA A 13 -20.25 -12.55 -6.51
C ALA A 13 -19.04 -12.52 -7.49
N ALA A 14 -18.12 -11.57 -7.30
CA ALA A 14 -16.89 -11.46 -8.09
C ALA A 14 -15.91 -12.65 -7.93
N PHE A 15 -16.07 -13.46 -6.90
CA PHE A 15 -15.21 -14.61 -6.60
C PHE A 15 -15.72 -15.92 -7.22
N LEU A 16 -16.98 -15.96 -7.66
CA LEU A 16 -17.62 -17.15 -8.22
C LEU A 16 -16.95 -17.66 -9.49
N PRO A 17 -16.52 -16.82 -10.47
CA PRO A 17 -15.83 -17.30 -11.65
C PRO A 17 -14.53 -18.03 -11.32
N TRP A 18 -13.75 -17.48 -10.39
CA TRP A 18 -12.52 -18.10 -9.94
C TRP A 18 -12.76 -19.42 -9.21
N LEU A 19 -13.78 -19.47 -8.35
CA LEU A 19 -14.14 -20.69 -7.63
C LEU A 19 -14.58 -21.80 -8.59
N ALA A 20 -15.35 -21.45 -9.62
CA ALA A 20 -15.75 -22.38 -10.67
C ALA A 20 -14.54 -22.95 -11.43
N ASP A 21 -13.57 -22.10 -11.78
CA ASP A 21 -12.31 -22.53 -12.40
C ASP A 21 -11.53 -23.46 -11.46
N MET A 22 -11.47 -23.15 -10.15
CA MET A 22 -10.77 -23.97 -9.16
C MET A 22 -11.38 -25.36 -9.02
N VAL A 23 -12.71 -25.43 -8.92
CA VAL A 23 -13.44 -26.70 -8.85
C VAL A 23 -13.24 -27.49 -10.15
N THR A 24 -13.25 -26.82 -11.30
CA THR A 24 -12.98 -27.45 -12.59
C THR A 24 -11.57 -28.04 -12.63
N VAL A 25 -10.55 -27.30 -12.19
CA VAL A 25 -9.18 -27.80 -12.12
C VAL A 25 -9.08 -28.98 -11.16
N ARG A 26 -9.73 -28.91 -9.99
CA ARG A 26 -9.77 -30.01 -9.00
C ARG A 26 -10.42 -31.28 -9.54
N LEU A 27 -11.50 -31.16 -10.32
CA LEU A 27 -12.24 -32.31 -10.87
C LEU A 27 -11.59 -32.91 -12.12
N ALA A 28 -10.96 -32.08 -12.96
CA ALA A 28 -10.42 -32.49 -14.25
C ALA A 28 -9.01 -33.09 -14.19
N ALA A 29 -8.37 -33.07 -13.02
CA ALA A 29 -6.97 -33.43 -12.89
C ALA A 29 -6.77 -34.63 -11.94
N PRO A 30 -5.78 -35.51 -12.22
CA PRO A 30 -5.45 -36.65 -11.38
C PRO A 30 -5.18 -36.21 -9.93
N ALA A 31 -5.58 -37.07 -8.99
CA ALA A 31 -5.54 -36.77 -7.55
C ALA A 31 -4.13 -36.44 -7.03
N ASP A 32 -3.09 -36.91 -7.72
CA ASP A 32 -1.67 -36.71 -7.44
C ASP A 32 -1.08 -35.44 -8.08
N GLU A 33 -1.76 -34.82 -9.05
CA GLU A 33 -1.28 -33.62 -9.75
C GLU A 33 -1.85 -32.31 -9.20
N VAL A 34 -3.04 -32.34 -8.56
CA VAL A 34 -3.70 -31.12 -8.07
C VAL A 34 -3.33 -30.80 -6.63
N GLY A 35 -2.36 -29.89 -6.49
CA GLY A 35 -2.05 -29.28 -5.20
C GLY A 35 -3.16 -28.35 -4.70
N ALA A 36 -3.21 -28.15 -3.37
CA ALA A 36 -3.90 -26.99 -2.81
C ALA A 36 -3.32 -25.69 -3.40
N PRO A 37 -4.11 -24.61 -3.50
CA PRO A 37 -3.58 -23.31 -3.90
C PRO A 37 -2.37 -22.94 -3.05
N ILE A 38 -1.26 -22.58 -3.69
CA ILE A 38 -0.04 -22.17 -3.01
C ILE A 38 -0.10 -20.66 -2.84
N GLU A 39 -0.16 -20.17 -1.60
CA GLU A 39 -0.11 -18.74 -1.31
C GLU A 39 1.35 -18.28 -1.17
N VAL A 40 1.71 -17.20 -1.86
CA VAL A 40 3.08 -16.70 -1.90
C VAL A 40 3.13 -15.17 -2.01
N ARG A 41 4.21 -14.59 -1.51
CA ARG A 41 4.51 -13.16 -1.69
C ARG A 41 5.16 -12.91 -3.05
N PRO A 42 4.96 -11.73 -3.67
CA PRO A 42 5.71 -11.32 -4.86
C PRO A 42 7.22 -11.51 -4.67
N GLY A 43 7.87 -12.17 -5.62
CA GLY A 43 9.31 -12.42 -5.60
C GLY A 43 9.81 -13.47 -4.61
N ALA A 44 8.96 -14.02 -3.73
CA ALA A 44 9.37 -15.09 -2.83
C ALA A 44 9.63 -16.40 -3.59
N SER A 45 10.54 -17.21 -3.07
CA SER A 45 10.87 -18.51 -3.65
C SER A 45 9.73 -19.50 -3.42
N VAL A 46 9.26 -20.16 -4.48
CA VAL A 46 8.20 -21.18 -4.41
C VAL A 46 8.62 -22.44 -5.14
N THR A 47 8.37 -23.58 -4.50
CA THR A 47 8.54 -24.90 -5.13
C THR A 47 7.24 -25.29 -5.81
N LEU A 48 7.31 -25.53 -7.12
CA LEU A 48 6.21 -25.98 -7.96
C LEU A 48 6.23 -27.51 -8.12
N PRO A 49 5.10 -28.12 -8.50
CA PRO A 49 5.07 -29.53 -8.92
C PRO A 49 6.09 -29.81 -10.01
N GLN A 50 6.69 -31.01 -10.03
CA GLN A 50 7.71 -31.36 -11.04
C GLN A 50 7.17 -31.35 -12.47
N SER A 51 5.88 -31.57 -12.66
CA SER A 51 5.18 -31.51 -13.94
C SER A 51 4.84 -30.08 -14.40
N ALA A 52 5.18 -29.05 -13.61
CA ALA A 52 4.92 -27.66 -13.97
C ALA A 52 5.85 -27.20 -15.11
N SER A 53 5.23 -26.66 -16.16
CA SER A 53 5.88 -26.16 -17.37
C SER A 53 5.74 -24.64 -17.55
N ALA A 54 4.63 -24.07 -17.07
CA ALA A 54 4.36 -22.64 -17.18
C ALA A 54 3.41 -22.14 -16.08
N LEU A 55 3.38 -20.82 -15.91
CA LEU A 55 2.36 -20.09 -15.17
C LEU A 55 1.52 -19.24 -16.14
N GLU A 56 0.22 -19.16 -15.89
CA GLU A 56 -0.72 -18.35 -16.68
C GLU A 56 -1.53 -17.43 -15.77
N LEU A 57 -1.49 -16.13 -16.02
CA LEU A 57 -2.36 -15.16 -15.37
C LEU A 57 -3.74 -15.19 -16.02
N ASN A 58 -4.80 -14.81 -15.29
CA ASN A 58 -6.17 -14.75 -15.83
C ASN A 58 -6.33 -13.82 -17.05
N SER A 59 -5.38 -12.90 -17.30
CA SER A 59 -5.34 -12.08 -18.52
C SER A 59 -4.84 -12.84 -19.76
N GLY A 60 -4.42 -14.10 -19.61
CA GLY A 60 -3.78 -14.91 -20.64
C GLY A 60 -2.25 -14.76 -20.72
N GLN A 61 -1.64 -13.91 -19.89
CA GLN A 61 -0.18 -13.76 -19.85
C GLN A 61 0.47 -15.05 -19.35
N ARG A 62 1.42 -15.58 -20.12
CA ARG A 62 2.15 -16.81 -19.77
C ARG A 62 3.61 -16.55 -19.43
N ARG A 63 4.13 -17.33 -18.48
CA ARG A 63 5.52 -17.33 -18.06
C ARG A 63 6.02 -18.76 -17.97
N ALA A 64 7.05 -19.10 -18.75
CA ALA A 64 7.68 -20.41 -18.66
C ALA A 64 8.35 -20.62 -17.29
N VAL A 65 8.31 -21.86 -16.80
CA VAL A 65 8.93 -22.28 -15.55
C VAL A 65 10.14 -23.15 -15.90
N SER A 66 11.31 -22.78 -15.39
CA SER A 66 12.56 -23.52 -15.59
C SER A 66 13.03 -24.11 -14.26
N GLY A 67 12.58 -25.33 -13.97
CA GLY A 67 12.97 -26.06 -12.76
C GLY A 67 11.93 -26.05 -11.63
N PRO A 68 12.18 -26.82 -10.56
CA PRO A 68 11.20 -27.07 -9.50
C PRO A 68 10.99 -25.88 -8.57
N THR A 69 11.95 -24.95 -8.48
CA THR A 69 11.86 -23.77 -7.62
C THR A 69 11.99 -22.51 -8.47
N ILE A 70 11.06 -21.59 -8.31
CA ILE A 70 11.07 -20.31 -9.02
C ILE A 70 10.82 -19.14 -8.07
N ALA A 71 11.20 -17.93 -8.50
CA ALA A 71 10.72 -16.71 -7.88
C ALA A 71 9.27 -16.43 -8.33
N ALA A 72 8.38 -16.27 -7.35
CA ALA A 72 6.99 -15.91 -7.57
C ALA A 72 6.88 -14.63 -8.42
N PRO A 73 5.89 -14.54 -9.32
CA PRO A 73 5.66 -13.34 -10.12
C PRO A 73 5.58 -12.06 -9.28
N ALA A 74 6.14 -10.96 -9.79
CA ALA A 74 6.04 -9.65 -9.13
C ALA A 74 4.60 -9.11 -9.16
N GLN A 75 3.84 -9.48 -10.20
CA GLN A 75 2.45 -9.09 -10.36
C GLN A 75 1.53 -9.92 -9.47
N ARG A 76 0.79 -9.22 -8.61
CA ARG A 76 -0.23 -9.78 -7.72
C ARG A 76 -1.38 -10.40 -8.52
N GLY A 77 -1.97 -11.44 -7.97
CA GLY A 77 -3.11 -12.12 -8.56
C GLY A 77 -2.97 -13.64 -8.53
N ILE A 78 -3.86 -14.29 -9.26
CA ILE A 78 -3.94 -15.75 -9.29
C ILE A 78 -3.30 -16.22 -10.59
N TRP A 79 -2.24 -17.00 -10.44
CA TRP A 79 -1.50 -17.61 -11.53
C TRP A 79 -1.80 -19.10 -11.58
N TRP A 80 -2.33 -19.57 -12.69
CA TRP A 80 -2.56 -20.99 -12.95
C TRP A 80 -1.24 -21.69 -13.26
N ILE A 81 -1.01 -22.84 -12.62
CA ILE A 81 0.13 -23.70 -12.91
C ILE A 81 -0.26 -24.62 -14.06
N LEU A 82 0.56 -24.68 -15.11
CA LEU A 82 0.29 -25.45 -16.32
C LEU A 82 1.26 -26.62 -16.48
N ASN A 83 0.73 -27.76 -16.92
CA ASN A 83 1.48 -28.84 -17.58
C ASN A 83 1.07 -28.86 -19.06
N GLY A 84 1.91 -28.32 -19.93
CA GLY A 84 1.56 -28.06 -21.33
C GLY A 84 0.39 -27.08 -21.44
N SER A 85 -0.73 -27.55 -22.00
CA SER A 85 -1.98 -26.76 -22.13
C SER A 85 -2.94 -26.93 -20.96
N ARG A 86 -2.66 -27.86 -20.03
CA ARG A 86 -3.58 -28.24 -18.96
C ARG A 86 -3.24 -27.51 -17.65
N ARG A 87 -4.26 -26.97 -16.99
CA ARG A 87 -4.15 -26.39 -15.63
C ARG A 87 -4.10 -27.51 -14.60
N ILE A 88 -3.07 -27.49 -13.75
CA ILE A 88 -2.82 -28.50 -12.71
C ILE A 88 -2.83 -27.92 -11.29
N GLY A 89 -2.87 -26.60 -11.14
CA GLY A 89 -2.94 -25.97 -9.83
C GLY A 89 -2.96 -24.45 -9.92
N ALA A 90 -2.81 -23.78 -8.79
CA ALA A 90 -2.68 -22.34 -8.76
C ALA A 90 -1.74 -21.82 -7.69
N LEU A 91 -1.13 -20.69 -8.02
CA LEU A 91 -0.28 -19.87 -7.20
C LEU A 91 -1.01 -18.55 -6.94
N VAL A 92 -1.35 -18.29 -5.69
CA VAL A 92 -1.98 -17.05 -5.25
C VAL A 92 -0.87 -16.09 -4.80
N VAL A 93 -0.59 -15.10 -5.64
CA VAL A 93 0.42 -14.08 -5.34
C VAL A 93 -0.27 -12.90 -4.65
N ALA A 94 -0.19 -12.87 -3.32
CA ALA A 94 -0.82 -11.86 -2.48
C ALA A 94 0.22 -10.95 -1.83
N ALA A 95 -0.18 -9.71 -1.53
CA ALA A 95 0.65 -8.80 -0.76
C ALA A 95 0.92 -9.35 0.64
N SER A 96 1.98 -8.87 1.30
CA SER A 96 2.23 -9.30 2.69
C SER A 96 0.99 -8.99 3.54
N PRO A 97 0.57 -9.88 4.45
CA PRO A 97 -0.47 -9.58 5.43
C PRO A 97 -0.16 -8.32 6.26
N ASP A 98 1.11 -7.93 6.36
CA ASP A 98 1.54 -6.67 7.01
C ASP A 98 1.00 -5.41 6.31
N GLU A 99 0.71 -5.47 5.01
CA GLU A 99 0.07 -4.35 4.28
C GLU A 99 -1.42 -4.24 4.62
N SER A 100 -2.03 -5.34 5.07
CA SER A 100 -3.43 -5.40 5.54
C SER A 100 -3.57 -5.25 7.06
N ALA A 101 -2.48 -4.96 7.77
CA ALA A 101 -2.55 -4.57 9.17
C ALA A 101 -3.22 -3.18 9.28
N LEU A 102 -4.55 -3.16 9.31
CA LEU A 102 -5.38 -1.95 9.51
C LEU A 102 -5.31 -1.42 10.95
N GLY A 103 -4.34 -1.88 11.75
CA GLY A 103 -4.07 -1.33 13.06
C GLY A 103 -3.78 0.16 12.94
N ARG A 104 -4.37 0.96 13.83
CA ARG A 104 -4.05 2.38 13.88
C ARG A 104 -2.59 2.53 14.28
N PHE A 105 -1.79 3.19 13.44
CA PHE A 105 -0.48 3.68 13.85
C PHE A 105 -0.66 4.63 15.03
N ASN A 106 0.13 4.45 16.08
CA ASN A 106 0.25 5.48 17.10
C ASN A 106 1.08 6.65 16.54
N ALA A 107 1.01 7.81 17.20
CA ALA A 107 1.68 9.01 16.72
C ALA A 107 3.22 8.88 16.65
N GLY A 108 3.84 8.09 17.53
CA GLY A 108 5.28 7.88 17.56
C GLY A 108 5.77 7.07 16.35
N ASP A 109 5.09 5.96 16.06
CA ASP A 109 5.40 5.10 14.91
C ASP A 109 5.22 5.85 13.58
N LEU A 110 4.19 6.71 13.51
CA LEU A 110 3.94 7.54 12.34
C LEU A 110 5.05 8.59 12.14
N ALA A 111 5.50 9.26 13.21
CA ALA A 111 6.56 10.25 13.14
C ALA A 111 7.90 9.63 12.68
N ALA A 112 8.25 8.48 13.24
CA ALA A 112 9.46 7.74 12.88
C ALA A 112 9.46 7.31 11.40
N ARG A 113 8.29 6.90 10.88
CA ARG A 113 8.17 6.41 9.50
C ARG A 113 8.16 7.52 8.44
N VAL A 114 7.62 8.68 8.78
CA VAL A 114 7.56 9.86 7.88
C VAL A 114 8.81 10.74 8.00
N GLY A 115 9.66 10.51 9.00
CA GLY A 115 10.87 11.30 9.24
C GLY A 115 10.58 12.68 9.85
N GLY A 116 9.43 12.85 10.49
CA GLY A 116 9.01 14.11 11.12
C GLY A 116 9.44 14.21 12.58
N HIS A 117 9.68 15.43 13.08
CA HIS A 117 9.96 15.69 14.50
C HIS A 117 8.77 15.32 15.42
N SER A 118 7.55 15.40 14.90
CA SER A 118 6.34 14.99 15.59
C SER A 118 5.25 14.63 14.58
N ALA A 119 4.36 13.71 14.93
CA ALA A 119 3.15 13.44 14.18
C ALA A 119 1.94 13.59 15.11
N ARG A 120 0.80 13.98 14.53
CA ARG A 120 -0.48 14.07 15.25
C ARG A 120 -1.49 13.21 14.51
N ALA A 121 -2.19 12.36 15.25
CA ALA A 121 -3.35 11.64 14.74
C ALA A 121 -4.61 12.44 15.11
N SER A 122 -5.45 12.73 14.14
CA SER A 122 -6.75 13.33 14.37
C SER A 122 -7.84 12.27 14.30
N VAL A 123 -8.84 12.36 15.19
CA VAL A 123 -10.02 11.48 15.17
C VAL A 123 -11.19 12.15 14.45
N THR A 124 -11.16 13.47 14.27
CA THR A 124 -12.21 14.23 13.58
C THR A 124 -11.68 14.94 12.33
N VAL A 125 -12.55 15.14 11.35
CA VAL A 125 -12.22 15.87 10.11
C VAL A 125 -11.87 17.33 10.41
N THR A 126 -12.58 17.95 11.35
CA THR A 126 -12.38 19.34 11.75
C THR A 126 -11.01 19.56 12.39
N ASP A 127 -10.61 18.69 13.31
CA ASP A 127 -9.30 18.79 13.96
C ASP A 127 -8.16 18.55 12.97
N PHE A 128 -8.37 17.67 11.98
CA PHE A 128 -7.40 17.44 10.90
C PHE A 128 -7.24 18.69 10.03
N ALA A 129 -8.35 19.29 9.57
CA ALA A 129 -8.32 20.51 8.77
C ALA A 129 -7.62 21.65 9.52
N ASN A 130 -7.97 21.86 10.79
CA ASN A 130 -7.33 22.86 11.64
C ASN A 130 -5.81 22.62 11.78
N ALA A 131 -5.39 21.37 11.98
CA ALA A 131 -3.98 21.02 12.10
C ALA A 131 -3.19 21.26 10.80
N VAL A 132 -3.79 20.95 9.64
CA VAL A 132 -3.18 21.21 8.33
C VAL A 132 -3.02 22.72 8.10
N TYR A 133 -4.07 23.51 8.31
CA TYR A 133 -3.99 24.97 8.13
C TYR A 133 -3.08 25.65 9.17
N ALA A 134 -3.02 25.14 10.40
CA ALA A 134 -2.07 25.63 11.41
C ALA A 134 -0.60 25.26 11.07
N SER A 135 -0.37 24.14 10.38
CA SER A 135 0.99 23.77 9.93
C SER A 135 1.50 24.68 8.81
N GLY A 136 0.59 25.17 7.96
CA GLY A 136 0.86 26.20 6.96
C GLY A 136 1.07 27.60 7.54
N SER A 137 0.70 27.83 8.81
CA SER A 137 1.00 29.08 9.53
C SER A 137 2.36 29.00 10.22
N SER A 138 3.43 28.69 9.46
CA SER A 138 4.76 29.11 9.89
C SER A 138 4.67 30.59 10.21
N ARG A 139 4.73 30.94 11.50
CA ARG A 139 4.39 32.27 12.00
C ARG A 139 5.18 33.27 11.18
N PRO A 140 4.54 34.12 10.34
CA PRO A 140 5.28 34.96 9.44
C PRO A 140 6.18 35.85 10.28
N ALA A 141 7.50 35.74 10.09
CA ALA A 141 8.48 36.59 10.75
C ALA A 141 8.27 38.08 10.42
N LEU A 142 7.37 38.38 9.48
CA LEU A 142 6.90 39.70 9.14
C LEU A 142 6.46 40.52 10.35
N VAL A 143 5.68 39.96 11.29
CA VAL A 143 5.24 40.72 12.48
C VAL A 143 6.41 41.10 13.40
N PRO A 144 7.28 40.16 13.85
CA PRO A 144 8.44 40.54 14.66
C PRO A 144 9.44 41.43 13.91
N LEU A 145 9.59 41.27 12.59
CA LEU A 145 10.49 42.08 11.78
C LEU A 145 9.96 43.51 11.58
N LEU A 146 8.65 43.69 11.42
CA LEU A 146 8.02 45.02 11.42
C LEU A 146 8.18 45.72 12.77
N MET A 147 8.00 44.99 13.89
CA MET A 147 8.23 45.56 15.23
C MET A 147 9.69 45.98 15.42
N LEU A 148 10.64 45.18 14.93
CA LEU A 148 12.07 45.52 14.95
C LEU A 148 12.37 46.75 14.08
N ALA A 149 11.83 46.80 12.87
CA ALA A 149 12.00 47.93 11.97
C ALA A 149 11.45 49.23 12.58
N LEU A 150 10.28 49.17 13.24
CA LEU A 150 9.70 50.31 13.93
C LEU A 150 10.58 50.77 15.10
N LEU A 151 11.12 49.83 15.89
CA LEU A 151 12.05 50.12 16.97
C LEU A 151 13.32 50.82 16.45
N LEU A 152 13.92 50.31 15.38
CA LEU A 152 15.09 50.92 14.75
C LEU A 152 14.79 52.34 14.27
N LEU A 153 13.63 52.56 13.64
CA LEU A 153 13.23 53.87 13.15
C LEU A 153 13.04 54.87 14.30
N THR A 154 12.46 54.45 15.41
CA THR A 154 12.32 55.31 16.61
C THR A 154 13.66 55.62 17.26
N ALA A 155 14.58 54.66 17.29
CA ALA A 155 15.93 54.86 17.82
C ALA A 155 16.73 55.85 16.95
N GLU A 156 16.68 55.69 15.63
CA GLU A 156 17.32 56.61 14.68
C GLU A 156 16.75 58.03 14.84
N SER A 157 15.43 58.15 14.94
CA SER A 157 14.76 59.44 15.16
C SER A 157 15.20 60.14 16.45
N ALA A 158 15.40 59.37 17.53
CA ALA A 158 15.87 59.89 18.80
C ALA A 158 17.33 60.39 18.72
N VAL A 159 18.20 59.64 18.04
CA VAL A 159 19.61 60.00 17.82
C VAL A 159 19.75 61.24 16.94
N VAL A 160 18.96 61.35 15.87
CA VAL A 160 18.94 62.55 15.01
C VAL A 160 18.42 63.78 15.77
N ARG A 161 17.46 63.59 16.67
CA ARG A 161 16.94 64.69 17.51
C ARG A 161 17.97 65.16 18.52
N SER A 162 18.66 64.25 19.21
CA SER A 162 19.65 64.61 20.23
C SER A 162 20.88 65.28 19.62
N SER A 163 21.31 64.87 18.43
CA SER A 163 22.45 65.49 17.74
C SER A 163 22.17 66.92 17.27
N ARG A 164 20.94 67.23 16.82
CA ARG A 164 20.52 68.60 16.47
C ARG A 164 20.36 69.52 17.67
N SER A 165 20.04 68.99 18.84
CA SER A 165 19.91 69.79 20.07
C SER A 165 21.26 70.14 20.71
N ALA A 166 22.34 69.44 20.32
CA ALA A 166 23.69 69.63 20.84
C ALA A 166 24.59 70.48 19.91
N ALA A 167 24.09 70.87 18.74
CA ALA A 167 24.72 71.79 17.79
C ALA A 167 24.05 73.17 17.87
#